data_AF-A0A084T1Y4-F1
#
_entry.id   AF-A0A084T1Y4-F1
#
_cell.length_a   1.000
_cell.length_b   1.000
_cell.length_c   1.000
_cell.angle_alpha   90.00
_cell.angle_beta   90.00
_cell.angle_gamma   90.00
#
_symmetry.space_group_name_H-M   'P 1'
#
loop_
_entity.id
_entity.type
_entity.pdbx_description
1 polymer ?
#
loop_
_entity_poly.entity_id
_entity_poly.type
_entity_poly.pdbx_seq_one_letter_code
_entity_poly.pdbx_strand_id
1 'polypeptide(L)'
;MHPEEELARFDRLLPALKEAYQLHHGKAWTAAELGALSGLPAVEVARTLERFAPELELAEVLFGEDGGLVDAIQLSPAVLETEPFEVVRARLAAQGPLEAPLRLTHLRVDGYRVLEGLDARLGALTVLTGEPGSGKSSLLDCLALLAFAVEHPLPPGVDPRGTGQRLFHAGAPERLHLSLRVTSGSGHAFRYSLGLGGPESAPRVTSERFACVRADASGQESESFTFLDFENGRGTSRTVSWTTPRPRVLAASHVLPPDRLVLRGDLEPALRSVASFRAFVSGWRFYPGFDVSRSAALRRPVLSEPEPLLAADGANLSAVLFHLMVEHPERWRELEATLREAWPSFHSLSVKPRGGPGTVLGVWREAGAGGELTLADLSDGTLRLLCLAALCLSPRKAPLVGLDGPELGLHPRVLPVLARLLRRASTETQLLVATQSPALLAGLPAEAVGLMKRVEGRAVWEPGAGPGGVEGTGS
;
A
#
# COMPACT_ATOMS: atom_id res chain seq x y z
N MET A 1 37.23 17.61 11.13
CA MET A 1 36.97 16.98 9.82
C MET A 1 35.57 16.40 9.90
N HIS A 2 34.72 16.58 8.88
CA HIS A 2 33.33 16.16 8.99
C HIS A 2 33.27 14.62 9.00
N PRO A 3 32.46 13.95 9.85
CA PRO A 3 32.37 12.49 9.89
C PRO A 3 32.13 11.82 8.52
N GLU A 4 31.43 12.52 7.62
CA GLU A 4 31.16 12.07 6.25
C GLU A 4 32.40 12.08 5.35
N GLU A 5 33.31 13.05 5.51
CA GLU A 5 34.55 13.10 4.72
C GLU A 5 35.47 11.92 5.06
N GLU A 6 35.45 11.47 6.31
CA GLU A 6 36.27 10.36 6.78
C GLU A 6 35.70 9.02 6.33
N LEU A 7 34.37 8.88 6.29
CA LEU A 7 33.70 7.72 5.69
C LEU A 7 33.92 7.64 4.17
N ALA A 8 33.91 8.78 3.47
CA ALA A 8 34.23 8.83 2.04
C ALA A 8 35.69 8.48 1.73
N ARG A 9 36.63 8.78 2.64
CA ARG A 9 38.03 8.30 2.55
C ARG A 9 38.11 6.78 2.71
N PHE A 10 37.43 6.24 3.72
CA PHE A 10 37.36 4.79 3.91
C PHE A 10 36.77 4.07 2.70
N ASP A 11 35.69 4.58 2.12
CA ASP A 11 35.06 3.98 0.94
C ASP A 11 35.97 3.92 -0.29
N ARG A 12 36.87 4.90 -0.47
CA ARG A 12 37.90 4.88 -1.53
C ARG A 12 38.95 3.80 -1.29
N LEU A 13 39.25 3.48 -0.04
CA LEU A 13 40.21 2.45 0.35
C LEU A 13 39.61 1.03 0.30
N LEU A 14 38.30 0.89 0.52
CA LEU A 14 37.61 -0.39 0.67
C LEU A 14 37.84 -1.41 -0.49
N PRO A 15 37.84 -1.03 -1.79
CA PRO A 15 38.14 -1.97 -2.86
C PRO A 15 39.54 -2.59 -2.76
N ALA A 16 40.55 -1.79 -2.41
CA ALA A 16 41.92 -2.25 -2.23
C ALA A 16 42.05 -3.18 -1.00
N LEU A 17 41.28 -2.94 0.07
CA LEU A 17 41.23 -3.87 1.21
C LEU A 17 40.61 -5.22 0.81
N LYS A 18 39.54 -5.21 0.02
CA LYS A 18 38.92 -6.45 -0.49
C LYS A 18 39.87 -7.22 -1.39
N GLU A 19 40.54 -6.52 -2.30
CA GLU A 19 41.55 -7.10 -3.20
C GLU A 19 42.73 -7.68 -2.41
N ALA A 20 43.28 -6.92 -1.47
CA ALA A 20 44.36 -7.37 -0.58
C ALA A 20 43.99 -8.65 0.19
N TYR A 21 42.78 -8.70 0.76
CA TYR A 21 42.30 -9.89 1.45
C TYR A 21 42.14 -11.10 0.51
N GLN A 22 41.67 -10.89 -0.73
CA GLN A 22 41.52 -11.96 -1.73
C GLN A 22 42.87 -12.46 -2.27
N LEU A 23 43.87 -11.58 -2.41
CA LEU A 23 45.21 -11.93 -2.89
C LEU A 23 45.97 -12.80 -1.88
N HIS A 24 45.97 -12.41 -0.60
CA HIS A 24 46.71 -13.13 0.43
C HIS A 24 45.96 -13.12 1.77
N HIS A 25 45.19 -14.18 2.01
CA HIS A 25 44.54 -14.43 3.29
C HIS A 25 45.57 -14.54 4.42
N GLY A 26 45.36 -13.79 5.51
CA GLY A 26 46.20 -13.84 6.72
C GLY A 26 47.57 -13.16 6.61
N LYS A 27 47.91 -12.53 5.47
CA LYS A 27 49.11 -11.69 5.35
C LYS A 27 48.90 -10.35 6.07
N ALA A 28 49.94 -9.86 6.74
CA ALA A 28 49.98 -8.48 7.24
C ALA A 28 50.33 -7.51 6.10
N TRP A 29 49.53 -6.46 5.94
CA TRP A 29 49.64 -5.47 4.86
C TRP A 29 50.06 -4.11 5.41
N THR A 30 51.08 -3.51 4.80
CA THR A 30 51.54 -2.18 5.17
C THR A 30 50.69 -1.07 4.54
N ALA A 31 50.68 0.12 5.16
CA ALA A 31 49.98 1.28 4.59
C ALA A 31 50.54 1.70 3.21
N ALA A 32 51.83 1.44 2.96
CA ALA A 32 52.47 1.67 1.67
C ALA A 32 51.99 0.67 0.60
N GLU A 33 51.89 -0.63 0.94
CA GLU A 33 51.35 -1.66 0.04
C GLU A 33 49.87 -1.41 -0.30
N LEU A 34 49.05 -1.08 0.71
CA LEU A 34 47.64 -0.73 0.50
C LEU A 34 47.46 0.60 -0.23
N GLY A 35 48.35 1.57 -0.01
CA GLY A 35 48.42 2.82 -0.76
C GLY A 35 48.74 2.58 -2.23
N ALA A 36 49.66 1.65 -2.54
CA ALA A 36 49.97 1.26 -3.91
C ALA A 36 48.79 0.59 -4.63
N LEU A 37 47.99 -0.23 -3.93
CA LEU A 37 46.77 -0.85 -4.47
C LEU A 37 45.63 0.16 -4.68
N SER A 38 45.45 1.11 -3.76
CA SER A 38 44.36 2.09 -3.80
C SER A 38 44.68 3.36 -4.60
N GLY A 39 45.96 3.64 -4.89
CA GLY A 39 46.43 4.91 -5.44
C GLY A 39 46.38 6.08 -4.44
N LEU A 40 46.23 5.80 -3.14
CA LEU A 40 46.15 6.80 -2.07
C LEU A 40 47.51 6.97 -1.35
N PRO A 41 47.82 8.17 -0.82
CA PRO A 41 49.03 8.37 -0.01
C PRO A 41 49.04 7.48 1.23
N ALA A 42 50.18 6.86 1.54
CA ALA A 42 50.32 5.93 2.68
C ALA A 42 49.88 6.55 4.03
N VAL A 43 50.13 7.84 4.23
CA VAL A 43 49.70 8.59 5.43
C VAL A 43 48.17 8.68 5.53
N GLU A 44 47.46 8.82 4.41
CA GLU A 44 45.99 8.84 4.39
C GLU A 44 45.44 7.45 4.71
N VAL A 45 46.05 6.40 4.15
CA VAL A 45 45.69 5.00 4.41
C VAL A 45 45.85 4.64 5.89
N ALA A 46 47.00 4.95 6.48
CA ALA A 46 47.29 4.68 7.90
C ALA A 46 46.25 5.33 8.82
N ARG A 47 45.97 6.63 8.62
CA ARG A 47 44.99 7.37 9.42
C ARG A 47 43.56 6.83 9.29
N THR A 48 43.17 6.37 8.10
CA THR A 48 41.85 5.78 7.87
C THR A 48 41.72 4.42 8.56
N LEU A 49 42.77 3.60 8.54
CA LEU A 49 42.79 2.30 9.21
C LEU A 49 42.82 2.43 10.74
N GLU A 50 43.62 3.35 11.29
CA GLU A 50 43.62 3.68 12.73
C GLU A 50 42.24 3.97 13.28
N ARG A 51 41.47 4.72 12.52
CA ARG A 51 40.14 5.12 12.96
C ARG A 51 39.13 3.98 12.84
N PHE A 52 39.05 3.33 11.68
CA PHE A 52 37.91 2.48 11.35
C PHE A 52 38.20 0.99 11.50
N ALA A 53 39.46 0.53 11.50
CA ALA A 53 39.77 -0.89 11.53
C ALA A 53 39.38 -1.60 12.84
N PRO A 54 39.64 -1.03 14.05
CA PRO A 54 39.20 -1.63 15.31
C PRO A 54 37.66 -1.63 15.43
N GLU A 55 37.07 -0.52 15.03
CA GLU A 55 35.64 -0.23 15.12
C GLU A 55 34.78 -1.06 14.16
N LEU A 56 35.31 -1.39 12.98
CA LEU A 56 34.63 -2.21 11.99
C LEU A 56 35.03 -3.69 12.03
N GLU A 57 35.88 -4.09 12.99
CA GLU A 57 36.44 -5.45 13.12
C GLU A 57 37.17 -5.91 11.85
N LEU A 58 37.73 -4.97 11.08
CA LEU A 58 38.32 -5.24 9.76
C LEU A 58 39.75 -5.75 9.84
N ALA A 59 40.40 -5.58 10.98
CA ALA A 59 41.74 -6.07 11.20
C ALA A 59 41.97 -6.38 12.67
N GLU A 60 42.82 -7.38 12.92
CA GLU A 60 43.51 -7.52 14.19
C GLU A 60 44.71 -6.56 14.16
N VAL A 61 44.65 -5.51 14.98
CA VAL A 61 45.74 -4.54 15.07
C VAL A 61 46.90 -5.18 15.82
N LEU A 62 48.05 -5.33 15.15
CA LEU A 62 49.30 -5.70 15.80
C LEU A 62 49.83 -4.44 16.51
N PHE A 63 49.53 -4.30 17.81
CA PHE A 63 50.00 -3.17 18.62
C PHE A 63 51.53 -3.16 18.74
N GLY A 64 52.12 -1.97 18.65
CA GLY A 64 53.50 -1.67 19.01
C GLY A 64 53.55 -0.76 20.23
N GLU A 65 54.74 -0.63 20.81
CA GLU A 65 54.94 -0.14 22.19
C GLU A 65 54.47 1.30 22.48
N ASP A 66 54.18 2.12 21.46
CA ASP A 66 53.83 3.56 21.61
C ASP A 66 52.38 3.95 21.26
N GLY A 67 51.46 2.99 21.11
CA GLY A 67 50.01 3.28 21.08
C GLY A 67 49.42 3.90 19.79
N GLY A 68 50.18 3.95 18.69
CA GLY A 68 49.68 4.17 17.31
C GLY A 68 49.61 2.85 16.50
N LEU A 69 48.99 2.84 15.31
CA LEU A 69 49.06 1.63 14.44
C LEU A 69 50.51 1.40 14.01
N VAL A 70 51.01 0.18 14.18
CA VAL A 70 52.29 -0.25 13.61
C VAL A 70 52.13 -0.51 12.11
N ASP A 71 53.24 -0.42 11.39
CA ASP A 71 53.44 -0.48 9.93
C ASP A 71 52.69 -1.57 9.14
N ALA A 72 51.97 -2.52 9.75
CA ALA A 72 51.18 -3.54 9.06
C ALA A 72 49.90 -3.97 9.79
N ILE A 73 48.83 -4.27 9.04
CA ILE A 73 47.55 -4.79 9.55
C ILE A 73 47.21 -6.15 8.95
N GLN A 74 46.62 -7.04 9.75
CA GLN A 74 46.07 -8.30 9.23
C GLN A 74 44.56 -8.17 9.03
N LEU A 75 44.10 -8.24 7.78
CA LEU A 75 42.69 -8.08 7.42
C LEU A 75 41.85 -9.28 7.84
N SER A 76 40.67 -9.02 8.41
CA SER A 76 39.68 -10.03 8.77
C SER A 76 38.72 -10.34 7.61
N PRO A 77 37.96 -11.45 7.68
CA PRO A 77 36.91 -11.74 6.69
C PRO A 77 35.83 -10.65 6.58
N ALA A 78 35.62 -9.85 7.63
CA ALA A 78 34.60 -8.79 7.67
C ALA A 78 34.81 -7.72 6.59
N VAL A 79 36.03 -7.57 6.06
CA VAL A 79 36.34 -6.68 4.94
C VAL A 79 35.54 -7.02 3.69
N LEU A 80 35.32 -8.31 3.41
CA LEU A 80 34.58 -8.74 2.24
C LEU A 80 33.10 -8.37 2.33
N GLU A 81 32.53 -8.50 3.53
CA GLU A 81 31.12 -8.21 3.85
C GLU A 81 30.85 -6.71 4.01
N THR A 82 31.90 -5.91 4.20
CA THR A 82 31.78 -4.45 4.35
C THR A 82 31.41 -3.80 3.02
N GLU A 83 30.36 -2.98 3.03
CA GLU A 83 29.89 -2.24 1.86
C GLU A 83 30.17 -0.74 1.99
N PRO A 84 30.34 0.00 0.88
CA PRO A 84 30.54 1.45 0.90
C PRO A 84 29.43 2.22 1.65
N PHE A 85 29.77 3.36 2.25
CA PHE A 85 28.91 4.13 3.14
C PHE A 85 27.83 4.78 2.31
N GLU A 86 28.16 5.25 1.11
CA GLU A 86 27.17 5.69 0.13
C GLU A 86 26.13 4.61 -0.19
N VAL A 87 26.54 3.35 -0.32
CA VAL A 87 25.63 2.22 -0.57
C VAL A 87 24.73 2.00 0.64
N VAL A 88 25.28 1.96 1.85
CA VAL A 88 24.48 1.79 3.08
C VAL A 88 23.57 3.01 3.31
N ARG A 89 24.05 4.23 3.07
CA ARG A 89 23.28 5.48 3.19
C ARG A 89 22.12 5.54 2.21
N ALA A 90 22.33 5.13 0.97
CA ALA A 90 21.26 5.01 -0.01
C ALA A 90 20.17 4.02 0.47
N ARG A 91 20.55 2.94 1.17
CA ARG A 91 19.61 1.97 1.76
C ARG A 91 18.93 2.51 3.01
N LEU A 92 19.64 3.26 3.86
CA LEU A 92 19.06 3.98 5.00
C LEU A 92 17.97 4.96 4.53
N ALA A 93 18.22 5.68 3.44
CA ALA A 93 17.23 6.54 2.81
C ALA A 93 16.01 5.73 2.31
N ALA A 94 16.25 4.56 1.71
CA ALA A 94 15.16 3.65 1.31
C ALA A 94 14.34 3.12 2.51
N GLN A 95 14.97 2.92 3.67
CA GLN A 95 14.33 2.49 4.93
C GLN A 95 13.56 3.58 5.68
N GLY A 96 13.58 4.82 5.18
CA GLY A 96 12.71 5.86 5.70
C GLY A 96 11.26 5.34 5.79
N PRO A 97 10.48 5.73 6.82
CA PRO A 97 9.06 5.42 6.80
C PRO A 97 8.47 5.89 5.48
N LEU A 98 7.55 5.12 4.93
CA LEU A 98 6.84 5.57 3.73
C LEU A 98 6.07 6.83 4.10
N GLU A 99 6.54 7.98 3.62
CA GLU A 99 5.90 9.26 3.92
C GLU A 99 4.51 9.27 3.29
N ALA A 100 3.49 9.41 4.15
CA ALA A 100 2.11 9.55 3.73
C ALA A 100 1.91 10.90 3.00
N PRO A 101 0.99 10.97 2.01
CA PRO A 101 0.09 9.92 1.58
C PRO A 101 0.74 8.92 0.62
N LEU A 102 0.46 7.64 0.82
CA LEU A 102 0.81 6.58 -0.11
C LEU A 102 -0.28 6.41 -1.17
N ARG A 103 0.12 6.16 -2.42
CA ARG A 103 -0.82 5.95 -3.53
C ARG A 103 -0.43 4.71 -4.32
N LEU A 104 -1.41 3.85 -4.59
CA LEU A 104 -1.26 2.74 -5.52
C LEU A 104 -1.31 3.33 -6.94
N THR A 105 -0.20 3.30 -7.67
CA THR A 105 -0.08 3.96 -8.98
C THR A 105 -0.15 3.00 -10.15
N HIS A 106 0.21 1.74 -9.91
CA HIS A 106 0.21 0.70 -10.94
C HIS A 106 -0.09 -0.65 -10.31
N LEU A 107 -0.91 -1.41 -11.00
CA LEU A 107 -1.44 -2.70 -10.56
C LEU A 107 -1.31 -3.69 -11.72
N ARG A 108 -0.69 -4.83 -11.46
CA ARG A 108 -0.67 -5.98 -12.35
C ARG A 108 -1.30 -7.18 -11.67
N VAL A 109 -2.23 -7.84 -12.35
CA VAL A 109 -2.91 -9.03 -11.85
C VAL A 109 -2.93 -10.09 -12.94
N ASP A 110 -2.49 -11.28 -12.60
CA ASP A 110 -2.53 -12.44 -13.49
C ASP A 110 -3.00 -13.68 -12.71
N GLY A 111 -3.95 -14.44 -13.27
CA GLY A 111 -4.44 -15.68 -12.67
C GLY A 111 -5.53 -15.53 -11.60
N TYR A 112 -6.19 -14.37 -11.47
CA TYR A 112 -7.34 -14.17 -10.55
C TYR A 112 -8.67 -14.12 -11.31
N ARG A 113 -9.49 -15.18 -11.20
CA ARG A 113 -10.77 -15.31 -11.91
C ARG A 113 -10.64 -15.04 -13.43
N VAL A 114 -11.15 -13.90 -13.92
CA VAL A 114 -11.08 -13.49 -15.35
C VAL A 114 -9.90 -12.56 -15.65
N LEU A 115 -9.10 -12.20 -14.63
CA LEU A 115 -7.95 -11.31 -14.77
C LEU A 115 -6.71 -12.11 -15.20
N GLU A 116 -6.37 -12.00 -16.48
CA GLU A 116 -5.18 -12.62 -17.08
C GLU A 116 -4.33 -11.52 -17.72
N GLY A 117 -3.13 -11.29 -17.18
CA GLY A 117 -2.23 -10.23 -17.62
C GLY A 117 -2.80 -8.81 -17.51
N LEU A 118 -3.71 -8.53 -16.57
CA LEU A 118 -4.25 -7.20 -16.35
C LEU A 118 -3.12 -6.25 -15.93
N ASP A 119 -2.96 -5.14 -16.63
CA ASP A 119 -2.00 -4.07 -16.32
C ASP A 119 -2.76 -2.74 -16.28
N ALA A 120 -2.87 -2.13 -15.11
CA ALA A 120 -3.68 -0.93 -14.87
C ALA A 120 -2.91 0.16 -14.11
N ARG A 121 -2.82 1.36 -14.72
CA ARG A 121 -2.36 2.58 -14.04
C ARG A 121 -3.53 3.24 -13.33
N LEU A 122 -3.32 3.60 -12.07
CA LEU A 122 -4.38 4.09 -11.18
C LEU A 122 -4.08 5.53 -10.76
N GLY A 123 -5.10 6.38 -10.84
CA GLY A 123 -5.07 7.77 -10.37
C GLY A 123 -5.69 7.93 -8.98
N ALA A 124 -5.83 9.19 -8.54
CA ALA A 124 -6.56 9.52 -7.30
C ALA A 124 -8.04 9.10 -7.36
N LEU A 125 -8.64 9.21 -8.54
CA LEU A 125 -9.92 8.60 -8.90
C LEU A 125 -9.67 7.70 -10.10
N THR A 126 -10.04 6.42 -10.00
CA THR A 126 -10.06 5.48 -11.12
C THR A 126 -11.43 4.84 -11.20
N VAL A 127 -12.04 4.87 -12.38
CA VAL A 127 -13.38 4.38 -12.64
C VAL A 127 -13.28 3.23 -13.64
N LEU A 128 -13.66 2.03 -13.21
CA LEU A 128 -13.69 0.82 -14.00
C LEU A 128 -15.08 0.70 -14.63
N THR A 129 -15.16 0.79 -15.96
CA THR A 129 -16.41 0.56 -16.70
C THR A 129 -16.28 -0.58 -17.71
N GLY A 130 -17.40 -1.13 -18.19
CA GLY A 130 -17.42 -2.19 -19.18
C GLY A 130 -18.54 -3.22 -18.95
N GLU A 131 -18.64 -4.17 -19.87
CA GLU A 131 -19.70 -5.18 -19.89
C GLU A 131 -19.76 -6.06 -18.62
N PRO A 132 -20.94 -6.62 -18.27
CA PRO A 132 -21.02 -7.61 -17.19
C PRO A 132 -20.02 -8.75 -17.40
N GLY A 133 -19.35 -9.17 -16.32
CA GLY A 133 -18.33 -10.23 -16.40
C GLY A 133 -16.97 -9.80 -16.96
N SER A 134 -16.74 -8.51 -17.24
CA SER A 134 -15.42 -8.00 -17.69
C SER A 134 -14.32 -7.93 -16.61
N GLY A 135 -14.62 -8.32 -15.36
CA GLY A 135 -13.62 -8.39 -14.29
C GLY A 135 -13.55 -7.21 -13.31
N LYS A 136 -14.45 -6.21 -13.42
CA LYS A 136 -14.48 -5.03 -12.52
C LYS A 136 -14.55 -5.39 -11.03
N SER A 137 -15.57 -6.17 -10.64
CA SER A 137 -15.71 -6.66 -9.27
C SER A 137 -14.57 -7.60 -8.87
N SER A 138 -14.07 -8.42 -9.82
CA SER A 138 -12.91 -9.30 -9.59
C SER A 138 -11.65 -8.51 -9.24
N LEU A 139 -11.45 -7.33 -9.80
CA LEU A 139 -10.31 -6.48 -9.45
C LEU A 139 -10.42 -5.95 -8.01
N LEU A 140 -11.61 -5.49 -7.61
CA LEU A 140 -11.87 -5.05 -6.25
C LEU A 140 -11.70 -6.20 -5.24
N ASP A 141 -12.15 -7.40 -5.59
CA ASP A 141 -12.01 -8.60 -4.74
C ASP A 141 -10.55 -9.09 -4.67
N CYS A 142 -9.77 -8.96 -5.73
CA CYS A 142 -8.34 -9.30 -5.70
C CYS A 142 -7.58 -8.42 -4.70
N LEU A 143 -7.82 -7.11 -4.71
CA LEU A 143 -7.19 -6.18 -3.77
C LEU A 143 -7.71 -6.39 -2.33
N ALA A 144 -8.97 -6.78 -2.20
CA ALA A 144 -9.56 -7.18 -0.92
C ALA A 144 -8.89 -8.38 -0.29
N LEU A 145 -8.66 -9.41 -1.11
CA LEU A 145 -8.01 -10.65 -0.68
C LEU A 145 -6.62 -10.33 -0.13
N LEU A 146 -5.88 -9.43 -0.79
CA LEU A 146 -4.59 -8.97 -0.27
C LEU A 146 -4.76 -8.26 1.08
N ALA A 147 -5.68 -7.28 1.18
CA ALA A 147 -5.92 -6.57 2.44
C ALA A 147 -6.28 -7.53 3.59
N PHE A 148 -7.10 -8.55 3.31
CA PHE A 148 -7.43 -9.60 4.25
C PHE A 148 -6.21 -10.45 4.65
N ALA A 149 -5.43 -10.92 3.66
CA ALA A 149 -4.28 -11.80 3.86
C ALA A 149 -3.12 -11.15 4.63
N VAL A 150 -3.08 -9.81 4.66
CA VAL A 150 -2.13 -9.04 5.49
C VAL A 150 -2.48 -9.09 6.99
N GLU A 151 -3.73 -9.34 7.33
CA GLU A 151 -4.21 -9.42 8.72
C GLU A 151 -4.47 -10.87 9.17
N HIS A 152 -4.91 -11.72 8.25
CA HIS A 152 -5.38 -13.08 8.51
C HIS A 152 -4.61 -14.09 7.66
N PRO A 153 -4.54 -15.38 8.05
CA PRO A 153 -4.01 -16.41 7.17
C PRO A 153 -4.91 -16.57 5.94
N LEU A 154 -4.36 -17.07 4.83
CA LEU A 154 -5.13 -17.37 3.63
C LEU A 154 -6.23 -18.39 3.98
N PRO A 155 -7.50 -18.08 3.70
CA PRO A 155 -8.60 -18.96 4.08
C PRO A 155 -8.62 -20.19 3.16
N PRO A 156 -8.87 -21.40 3.68
CA PRO A 156 -9.11 -22.56 2.83
C PRO A 156 -10.46 -22.42 2.11
N GLY A 157 -10.47 -22.62 0.79
CA GLY A 157 -11.66 -22.95 0.01
C GLY A 157 -12.58 -21.82 -0.46
N VAL A 158 -12.53 -20.59 0.06
CA VAL A 158 -13.42 -19.50 -0.42
C VAL A 158 -12.82 -18.11 -0.16
N ASP A 159 -13.07 -17.16 -1.08
CA ASP A 159 -12.89 -15.73 -0.88
C ASP A 159 -13.54 -15.27 0.46
N PRO A 160 -12.80 -14.57 1.35
CA PRO A 160 -13.29 -14.12 2.65
C PRO A 160 -14.53 -13.20 2.56
N ARG A 161 -14.91 -12.71 1.37
CA ARG A 161 -16.15 -11.97 1.11
C ARG A 161 -17.41 -12.80 0.89
N GLY A 162 -17.33 -14.12 0.95
CA GLY A 162 -18.53 -14.96 1.07
C GLY A 162 -19.41 -15.06 -0.18
N THR A 163 -18.87 -14.84 -1.39
CA THR A 163 -19.63 -15.04 -2.64
C THR A 163 -19.70 -16.51 -3.09
N GLY A 164 -19.05 -17.45 -2.38
CA GLY A 164 -19.04 -18.86 -2.78
C GLY A 164 -18.36 -19.11 -4.15
N GLN A 165 -17.61 -18.13 -4.66
CA GLN A 165 -16.96 -18.19 -5.96
C GLN A 165 -15.48 -18.57 -5.80
N ARG A 166 -15.00 -19.37 -6.76
CA ARG A 166 -13.63 -19.89 -6.82
C ARG A 166 -12.60 -18.76 -6.78
N LEU A 167 -11.52 -18.99 -6.02
CA LEU A 167 -10.36 -18.08 -5.92
C LEU A 167 -9.53 -18.09 -7.21
N PHE A 168 -9.53 -19.20 -7.95
CA PHE A 168 -8.67 -19.43 -9.10
C PHE A 168 -9.45 -19.68 -10.39
N HIS A 169 -8.78 -19.49 -11.53
CA HIS A 169 -9.33 -19.73 -12.86
C HIS A 169 -9.67 -21.21 -13.09
N ALA A 170 -10.70 -21.47 -13.91
CA ALA A 170 -10.98 -22.82 -14.39
C ALA A 170 -10.05 -23.15 -15.58
N GLY A 171 -8.94 -23.85 -15.33
CA GLY A 171 -8.07 -24.38 -16.39
C GLY A 171 -6.68 -23.75 -16.53
N ALA A 172 -6.30 -22.78 -15.67
CA ALA A 172 -4.92 -22.32 -15.52
C ALA A 172 -4.32 -22.95 -14.25
N PRO A 173 -3.01 -23.27 -14.21
CA PRO A 173 -2.41 -23.99 -13.09
C PRO A 173 -2.39 -23.10 -11.85
N GLU A 174 -3.33 -23.30 -10.93
CA GLU A 174 -3.30 -22.93 -9.49
C GLU A 174 -2.33 -21.78 -9.08
N ARG A 175 -2.34 -20.62 -9.75
CA ARG A 175 -1.39 -19.53 -9.50
C ARG A 175 -1.99 -18.15 -9.78
N LEU A 176 -1.88 -17.27 -8.78
CA LEU A 176 -2.17 -15.83 -8.86
C LEU A 176 -0.84 -15.07 -8.72
N HIS A 177 -0.57 -14.14 -9.63
CA HIS A 177 0.50 -13.16 -9.51
C HIS A 177 -0.09 -11.75 -9.41
N LEU A 178 0.27 -11.05 -8.33
CA LEU A 178 -0.15 -9.68 -8.04
C LEU A 178 1.10 -8.81 -7.88
N SER A 179 1.22 -7.73 -8.66
CA SER A 179 2.27 -6.74 -8.51
C SER A 179 1.67 -5.35 -8.32
N LEU A 180 2.05 -4.69 -7.23
CA LEU A 180 1.63 -3.35 -6.86
C LEU A 180 2.81 -2.41 -6.92
N ARG A 181 2.63 -1.26 -7.56
CA ARG A 181 3.55 -0.14 -7.50
C ARG A 181 2.94 0.96 -6.65
N VAL A 182 3.63 1.34 -5.58
CA VAL A 182 3.18 2.39 -4.65
C VAL A 182 4.17 3.55 -4.66
N THR A 183 3.65 4.77 -4.66
CA THR A 183 4.45 6.00 -4.51
C THR A 183 4.13 6.68 -3.18
N SER A 184 5.17 7.16 -2.49
CA SER A 184 5.02 8.05 -1.32
C SER A 184 4.84 9.51 -1.74
N GLY A 185 4.42 10.35 -0.78
CA GLY A 185 4.34 11.81 -0.98
C GLY A 185 5.71 12.45 -1.28
N SER A 186 6.80 11.82 -0.84
CA SER A 186 8.19 12.21 -1.14
C SER A 186 8.71 11.76 -2.50
N GLY A 187 7.89 11.07 -3.30
CA GLY A 187 8.28 10.60 -4.64
C GLY A 187 9.07 9.29 -4.64
N HIS A 188 9.30 8.66 -3.48
CA HIS A 188 9.85 7.31 -3.44
C HIS A 188 8.85 6.30 -3.98
N ALA A 189 9.37 5.28 -4.67
CA ALA A 189 8.58 4.25 -5.30
C ALA A 189 8.93 2.88 -4.74
N PHE A 190 7.91 2.04 -4.59
CA PHE A 190 8.04 0.70 -4.04
C PHE A 190 7.24 -0.27 -4.89
N ARG A 191 7.75 -1.49 -5.00
CA ARG A 191 7.08 -2.59 -5.66
C ARG A 191 6.86 -3.72 -4.67
N TYR A 192 5.62 -4.15 -4.57
CA TYR A 192 5.22 -5.35 -3.86
C TYR A 192 4.76 -6.38 -4.87
N SER A 193 5.36 -7.56 -4.86
CA SER A 193 5.01 -8.68 -5.73
C SER A 193 4.62 -9.89 -4.89
N LEU A 194 3.48 -10.48 -5.19
CA LEU A 194 2.92 -11.62 -4.51
C LEU A 194 2.57 -12.71 -5.53
N GLY A 195 3.00 -13.93 -5.25
CA GLY A 195 2.56 -15.15 -5.90
C GLY A 195 1.81 -16.00 -4.90
N LEU A 196 0.55 -16.34 -5.22
CA LEU A 196 -0.22 -17.35 -4.50
C LEU A 196 -0.40 -18.56 -5.41
N GLY A 197 -0.53 -19.75 -4.83
CA GLY A 197 -0.91 -20.94 -5.57
C GLY A 197 -1.27 -22.13 -4.70
N GLY A 198 -1.27 -23.31 -5.30
CA GLY A 198 -1.72 -24.54 -4.63
C GLY A 198 -3.24 -24.75 -4.72
N PRO A 199 -3.73 -25.88 -4.18
CA PRO A 199 -5.13 -26.27 -4.35
C PRO A 199 -6.06 -25.32 -3.57
N GLU A 200 -7.30 -25.16 -4.03
CA GLU A 200 -8.31 -24.32 -3.38
C GLU A 200 -8.49 -24.66 -1.89
N SER A 201 -8.36 -25.94 -1.53
CA SER A 201 -8.47 -26.41 -0.14
C SER A 201 -7.30 -26.01 0.76
N ALA A 202 -6.15 -25.64 0.18
CA ALA A 202 -4.95 -25.28 0.91
C ALA A 202 -4.10 -24.28 0.09
N PRO A 203 -4.55 -23.01 -0.04
CA PRO A 203 -3.81 -21.99 -0.74
C PRO A 203 -2.48 -21.69 -0.04
N ARG A 204 -1.47 -21.33 -0.83
CA ARG A 204 -0.10 -21.11 -0.37
C ARG A 204 0.51 -19.87 -1.00
N VAL A 205 1.40 -19.23 -0.27
CA VAL A 205 2.26 -18.16 -0.76
C VAL A 205 3.46 -18.80 -1.45
N THR A 206 3.53 -18.69 -2.78
CA THR A 206 4.63 -19.25 -3.58
C THR A 206 5.80 -18.29 -3.66
N SER A 207 5.53 -16.98 -3.67
CA SER A 207 6.57 -15.94 -3.70
C SER A 207 6.06 -14.66 -3.07
N GLU A 208 6.89 -13.94 -2.33
CA GLU A 208 6.57 -12.62 -1.82
C GLU A 208 7.81 -11.74 -1.80
N ARG A 209 7.71 -10.56 -2.41
CA ARG A 209 8.83 -9.63 -2.56
C ARG A 209 8.37 -8.21 -2.32
N PHE A 210 9.15 -7.45 -1.55
CA PHE A 210 8.92 -6.02 -1.35
C PHE A 210 10.24 -5.26 -1.51
N ALA A 211 10.27 -4.32 -2.44
CA ALA A 211 11.49 -3.59 -2.80
C ALA A 211 11.23 -2.10 -3.05
N CYS A 212 12.23 -1.27 -2.76
CA CYS A 212 12.32 0.09 -3.26
C CYS A 212 12.71 0.06 -4.74
N VAL A 213 12.09 0.92 -5.53
CA VAL A 213 12.29 1.03 -6.98
C VAL A 213 12.82 2.41 -7.30
N ARG A 214 13.80 2.48 -8.21
CA ARG A 214 14.29 3.72 -8.79
C ARG A 214 14.16 3.65 -10.30
N ALA A 215 13.61 4.70 -10.89
CA ALA A 215 13.67 4.92 -12.32
C ALA A 215 15.01 5.58 -12.67
N ASP A 216 15.67 5.11 -13.71
CA ASP A 216 16.82 5.79 -14.29
C ASP A 216 16.39 6.96 -15.21
N ALA A 217 17.36 7.63 -15.83
CA ALA A 217 17.10 8.75 -16.74
C ALA A 217 16.30 8.34 -18.00
N SER A 218 16.26 7.05 -18.34
CA SER A 218 15.47 6.50 -19.44
C SER A 218 14.06 6.07 -19.01
N GLY A 219 13.74 6.19 -17.72
CA GLY A 219 12.47 5.74 -17.14
C GLY A 219 12.42 4.24 -16.84
N GLN A 220 13.53 3.50 -17.03
CA GLN A 220 13.60 2.09 -16.70
C GLN A 220 13.71 1.91 -15.18
N GLU A 221 12.82 1.11 -14.63
CA GLU A 221 12.75 0.86 -13.19
C GLU A 221 13.65 -0.32 -12.78
N SER A 222 14.50 -0.08 -11.79
CA SER A 222 15.33 -1.09 -11.15
C SER A 222 15.06 -1.15 -9.64
N GLU A 223 15.16 -2.34 -9.07
CA GLU A 223 15.05 -2.52 -7.62
C GLU A 223 16.35 -2.08 -6.96
N SER A 224 16.29 -1.03 -6.15
CA SER A 224 17.47 -0.45 -5.50
C SER A 224 17.77 -1.11 -4.15
N PHE A 225 16.72 -1.56 -3.44
CA PHE A 225 16.84 -2.25 -2.16
C PHE A 225 15.63 -3.15 -1.92
N THR A 226 15.89 -4.44 -1.72
CA THR A 226 14.85 -5.44 -1.44
C THR A 226 14.76 -5.67 0.06
N PHE A 227 13.59 -5.37 0.64
CA PHE A 227 13.31 -5.56 2.06
C PHE A 227 12.90 -6.98 2.37
N LEU A 228 12.04 -7.57 1.54
CA LEU A 228 11.54 -8.93 1.68
C LEU A 228 11.79 -9.67 0.37
N ASP A 229 12.37 -10.86 0.45
CA ASP A 229 12.55 -11.77 -0.68
C ASP A 229 12.32 -13.21 -0.24
N PHE A 230 11.15 -13.76 -0.56
CA PHE A 230 10.67 -15.05 -0.09
C PHE A 230 10.13 -15.90 -1.23
N GLU A 231 10.46 -17.19 -1.17
CA GLU A 231 9.93 -18.24 -2.04
C GLU A 231 9.47 -19.43 -1.20
N ASN A 232 8.23 -19.87 -1.40
CA ASN A 232 7.61 -21.01 -0.72
C ASN A 232 7.81 -20.99 0.81
N GLY A 233 7.61 -19.82 1.42
CA GLY A 233 7.74 -19.61 2.87
C GLY A 233 9.17 -19.52 3.40
N ARG A 234 10.20 -19.58 2.54
CA ARG A 234 11.61 -19.41 2.93
C ARG A 234 12.18 -18.17 2.28
N GLY A 235 12.91 -17.36 3.04
CA GLY A 235 13.43 -16.12 2.48
C GLY A 235 14.22 -15.30 3.46
N THR A 236 14.59 -14.10 3.01
CA THR A 236 15.34 -13.14 3.83
C THR A 236 14.58 -11.85 3.99
N SER A 237 14.63 -11.30 5.20
CA SER A 237 14.26 -9.91 5.46
C SER A 237 15.54 -9.10 5.64
N ARG A 238 15.63 -7.95 4.96
CA ARG A 238 16.79 -7.06 5.05
C ARG A 238 16.40 -5.76 5.71
N THR A 239 17.18 -5.36 6.70
CA THR A 239 17.08 -4.06 7.34
C THR A 239 18.42 -3.35 7.44
N VAL A 240 18.45 -2.08 7.81
CA VAL A 240 19.69 -1.35 8.03
C VAL A 240 19.76 -0.94 9.50
N SER A 241 20.81 -1.39 10.17
CA SER A 241 21.14 -0.96 11.52
C SER A 241 21.70 0.45 11.49
N TRP A 242 21.27 1.28 12.43
CA TRP A 242 21.78 2.65 12.64
C TRP A 242 22.91 2.69 13.68
N THR A 243 23.36 1.52 14.16
CA THR A 243 24.36 1.42 15.22
C THR A 243 25.72 1.97 14.78
N THR A 244 26.38 2.64 15.72
CA THR A 244 27.79 3.03 15.61
C THR A 244 28.70 1.81 15.58
N PRO A 245 29.88 1.91 14.95
CA PRO A 245 30.47 3.14 14.38
C PRO A 245 30.01 3.46 12.95
N ARG A 246 29.33 2.51 12.29
CA ARG A 246 28.77 2.71 10.96
C ARG A 246 27.50 1.87 10.79
N PRO A 247 26.46 2.43 10.16
CA PRO A 247 25.31 1.65 9.73
C PRO A 247 25.72 0.43 8.91
N ARG A 248 25.01 -0.68 9.08
CA ARG A 248 25.23 -1.93 8.32
C ARG A 248 23.91 -2.53 7.89
N VAL A 249 23.91 -3.28 6.79
CA VAL A 249 22.73 -4.05 6.39
C VAL A 249 22.69 -5.35 7.17
N LEU A 250 21.60 -5.59 7.87
CA LEU A 250 21.30 -6.83 8.56
C LEU A 250 20.36 -7.66 7.68
N ALA A 251 20.66 -8.94 7.53
CA ALA A 251 19.79 -9.89 6.86
C ALA A 251 19.44 -11.02 7.83
N ALA A 252 18.15 -11.26 8.01
CA ALA A 252 17.64 -12.37 8.80
C ALA A 252 16.93 -13.36 7.88
N SER A 253 17.24 -14.66 8.04
CA SER A 253 16.57 -15.74 7.32
C SER A 253 15.38 -16.24 8.11
N HIS A 254 14.26 -16.45 7.44
CA HIS A 254 13.00 -16.85 8.07
C HIS A 254 12.38 -18.04 7.36
N VAL A 255 11.64 -18.84 8.12
CA VAL A 255 10.78 -19.91 7.61
C VAL A 255 9.37 -19.69 8.14
N LEU A 256 8.42 -19.50 7.23
CA LEU A 256 7.04 -19.19 7.53
C LEU A 256 6.10 -20.32 7.09
N PRO A 257 4.95 -20.48 7.76
CA PRO A 257 3.88 -21.32 7.28
C PRO A 257 3.43 -20.91 5.86
N PRO A 258 3.03 -21.88 5.02
CA PRO A 258 2.72 -21.64 3.62
C PRO A 258 1.46 -20.80 3.39
N ASP A 259 0.55 -20.73 4.37
CA ASP A 259 -0.72 -20.00 4.33
C ASP A 259 -0.59 -18.53 4.76
N ARG A 260 0.63 -18.03 4.99
CA ARG A 260 0.85 -16.71 5.59
C ARG A 260 1.76 -15.84 4.73
N LEU A 261 1.35 -14.59 4.55
CA LEU A 261 2.22 -13.54 4.03
C LEU A 261 3.31 -13.21 5.06
N VAL A 262 4.52 -12.96 4.57
CA VAL A 262 5.61 -12.31 5.30
C VAL A 262 5.18 -10.94 5.78
N LEU A 263 4.44 -10.18 4.95
CA LEU A 263 3.92 -8.85 5.28
C LEU A 263 3.00 -8.86 6.52
N ARG A 264 2.39 -10.01 6.85
CA ARG A 264 1.60 -10.20 8.07
C ARG A 264 2.43 -10.39 9.32
N GLY A 265 3.64 -10.95 9.18
CA GLY A 265 4.45 -11.45 10.29
C GLY A 265 4.73 -10.42 11.37
N ASP A 266 5.13 -10.90 12.55
CA ASP A 266 5.74 -10.11 13.62
C ASP A 266 7.14 -9.65 13.18
N LEU A 267 7.17 -8.93 12.05
CA LEU A 267 8.36 -8.40 11.44
C LEU A 267 9.05 -7.47 12.43
N GLU A 268 10.37 -7.60 12.52
CA GLU A 268 11.18 -6.82 13.44
C GLU A 268 10.81 -5.33 13.35
N PRO A 269 10.68 -4.62 14.49
CA PRO A 269 10.35 -3.19 14.52
C PRO A 269 11.23 -2.31 13.63
N ALA A 270 12.43 -2.80 13.26
CA ALA A 270 13.37 -2.15 12.37
C ALA A 270 12.87 -2.04 10.90
N LEU A 271 11.91 -2.86 10.45
CA LEU A 271 11.40 -2.88 9.08
C LEU A 271 10.33 -1.80 8.81
N ARG A 272 10.67 -0.53 9.04
CA ARG A 272 9.71 0.59 9.00
C ARG A 272 8.93 0.70 7.68
N SER A 273 9.59 0.63 6.52
CA SER A 273 8.92 0.74 5.22
C SER A 273 7.95 -0.42 4.98
N VAL A 274 8.29 -1.63 5.45
CA VAL A 274 7.40 -2.79 5.39
C VAL A 274 6.20 -2.60 6.30
N ALA A 275 6.40 -2.12 7.53
CA ALA A 275 5.31 -1.82 8.47
C ALA A 275 4.38 -0.72 7.94
N SER A 276 4.91 0.34 7.34
CA SER A 276 4.10 1.39 6.70
C SER A 276 3.33 0.85 5.49
N PHE A 277 3.92 -0.04 4.69
CA PHE A 277 3.23 -0.67 3.56
C PHE A 277 2.12 -1.61 4.03
N ARG A 278 2.38 -2.39 5.08
CA ARG A 278 1.38 -3.22 5.76
C ARG A 278 0.18 -2.39 6.20
N ALA A 279 0.42 -1.28 6.90
CA ALA A 279 -0.62 -0.38 7.37
C ALA A 279 -1.40 0.29 6.22
N PHE A 280 -0.72 0.59 5.10
CA PHE A 280 -1.38 1.09 3.89
C PHE A 280 -2.35 0.06 3.32
N VAL A 281 -1.91 -1.19 3.15
CA VAL A 281 -2.73 -2.27 2.57
C VAL A 281 -3.87 -2.69 3.51
N SER A 282 -3.62 -2.84 4.81
CA SER A 282 -4.67 -3.17 5.80
C SER A 282 -5.68 -2.03 6.00
N GLY A 283 -5.28 -0.79 5.70
CA GLY A 283 -6.15 0.36 5.71
C GLY A 283 -7.17 0.42 4.56
N TRP A 284 -7.02 -0.40 3.51
CA TRP A 284 -7.93 -0.38 2.37
C TRP A 284 -9.35 -0.76 2.78
N ARG A 285 -10.34 -0.09 2.20
CA ARG A 285 -11.77 -0.35 2.44
C ARG A 285 -12.48 -0.56 1.13
N PHE A 286 -13.49 -1.41 1.15
CA PHE A 286 -14.21 -1.77 -0.06
C PHE A 286 -15.68 -1.99 0.29
N TYR A 287 -16.54 -1.48 -0.58
CA TYR A 287 -17.97 -1.44 -0.39
C TYR A 287 -18.64 -2.10 -1.61
N PRO A 288 -18.97 -3.40 -1.55
CA PRO A 288 -19.69 -4.09 -2.62
C PRO A 288 -21.16 -3.67 -2.71
N GLY A 289 -21.64 -2.94 -1.70
CA GLY A 289 -23.02 -2.48 -1.54
C GLY A 289 -23.36 -2.37 -0.05
N PHE A 290 -24.40 -1.60 0.26
CA PHE A 290 -24.91 -1.47 1.63
C PHE A 290 -26.15 -2.34 1.83
N ASP A 291 -26.26 -3.00 2.98
CA ASP A 291 -27.48 -3.73 3.35
C ASP A 291 -28.55 -2.71 3.78
N VAL A 292 -29.47 -2.38 2.88
CA VAL A 292 -30.61 -1.48 3.16
C VAL A 292 -31.93 -2.22 3.39
N SER A 293 -31.88 -3.55 3.55
CA SER A 293 -33.05 -4.38 3.79
C SER A 293 -33.86 -3.90 5.01
N ARG A 294 -35.12 -4.33 5.11
CA ARG A 294 -35.99 -3.95 6.25
C ARG A 294 -35.40 -4.35 7.61
N SER A 295 -34.64 -5.44 7.65
CA SER A 295 -33.99 -5.95 8.86
C SER A 295 -32.59 -5.37 9.11
N ALA A 296 -32.05 -4.58 8.18
CA ALA A 296 -30.69 -4.08 8.20
C ALA A 296 -30.31 -3.40 9.51
N ALA A 297 -29.07 -3.64 9.95
CA ALA A 297 -28.54 -3.04 11.17
C ALA A 297 -28.50 -1.51 11.10
N LEU A 298 -28.27 -0.93 9.92
CA LEU A 298 -28.20 0.53 9.72
C LEU A 298 -29.51 1.27 10.03
N ARG A 299 -30.64 0.56 10.03
CA ARG A 299 -31.96 1.11 10.39
C ARG A 299 -32.20 1.16 11.90
N ARG A 300 -31.31 0.55 12.70
CA ARG A 300 -31.46 0.43 14.16
C ARG A 300 -30.52 1.40 14.88
N PRO A 301 -30.82 1.74 16.15
CA PRO A 301 -29.85 2.47 16.96
C PRO A 301 -28.56 1.68 17.14
N VAL A 302 -27.43 2.38 17.10
CA VAL A 302 -26.08 1.81 17.24
C VAL A 302 -25.31 2.58 18.31
N LEU A 303 -24.34 1.95 18.95
CA LEU A 303 -23.44 2.64 19.89
C LEU A 303 -22.71 3.78 19.19
N SER A 304 -22.59 4.92 19.86
CA SER A 304 -21.67 5.96 19.42
C SER A 304 -20.23 5.49 19.59
N GLU A 305 -19.40 5.75 18.60
CA GLU A 305 -17.99 5.34 18.56
C GLU A 305 -17.11 6.57 18.32
N PRO A 306 -15.89 6.62 18.89
CA PRO A 306 -14.91 7.66 18.57
C PRO A 306 -14.32 7.42 17.17
N GLU A 307 -14.23 8.48 16.36
CA GLU A 307 -13.63 8.46 15.01
C GLU A 307 -14.02 7.24 14.13
N PRO A 308 -15.34 6.94 13.98
CA PRO A 308 -15.80 5.74 13.30
C PRO A 308 -15.51 5.79 11.80
N LEU A 309 -15.14 4.64 11.24
CA LEU A 309 -15.16 4.40 9.80
C LEU A 309 -16.48 3.72 9.44
N LEU A 310 -17.08 4.08 8.30
CA LEU A 310 -18.30 3.42 7.84
C LEU A 310 -18.03 1.94 7.55
N ALA A 311 -18.81 1.07 8.19
CA ALA A 311 -18.79 -0.37 7.98
C ALA A 311 -19.16 -0.71 6.52
N ALA A 312 -18.63 -1.84 6.01
CA ALA A 312 -18.82 -2.23 4.61
C ALA A 312 -20.31 -2.40 4.22
N ASP A 313 -21.14 -2.84 5.16
CA ASP A 313 -22.59 -2.98 5.02
C ASP A 313 -23.39 -1.72 5.42
N GLY A 314 -22.73 -0.72 6.01
CA GLY A 314 -23.32 0.52 6.49
C GLY A 314 -23.93 0.43 7.89
N ALA A 315 -23.75 -0.68 8.63
CA ALA A 315 -24.43 -0.93 9.91
C ALA A 315 -24.26 0.19 10.94
N ASN A 316 -23.09 0.85 10.98
CA ASN A 316 -22.78 1.93 11.92
C ASN A 316 -23.04 3.34 11.37
N LEU A 317 -23.88 3.50 10.34
CA LEU A 317 -24.18 4.79 9.71
C LEU A 317 -24.55 5.89 10.73
N SER A 318 -25.39 5.57 11.72
CA SER A 318 -25.79 6.57 12.74
C SER A 318 -24.62 7.04 13.61
N ALA A 319 -23.63 6.17 13.90
CA ALA A 319 -22.42 6.58 14.62
C ALA A 319 -21.55 7.51 13.78
N VAL A 320 -21.39 7.22 12.48
CA VAL A 320 -20.65 8.07 11.53
C VAL A 320 -21.31 9.44 11.38
N LEU A 321 -22.63 9.47 11.23
CA LEU A 321 -23.40 10.71 11.16
C LEU A 321 -23.30 11.51 12.46
N PHE A 322 -23.35 10.84 13.61
CA PHE A 322 -23.19 11.50 14.91
C PHE A 322 -21.82 12.18 15.04
N HIS A 323 -20.76 11.46 14.70
CA HIS A 323 -19.40 11.99 14.70
C HIS A 323 -19.25 13.20 13.76
N LEU A 324 -19.80 13.11 12.54
CA LEU A 324 -19.82 14.25 11.60
C LEU A 324 -20.57 15.46 12.18
N MET A 325 -21.75 15.24 12.76
CA MET A 325 -22.61 16.29 13.29
C MET A 325 -21.96 17.03 14.47
N VAL A 326 -21.27 16.29 15.35
CA VAL A 326 -20.71 16.82 16.60
C VAL A 326 -19.30 17.40 16.40
N GLU A 327 -18.42 16.69 15.70
CA GLU A 327 -16.99 17.03 15.63
C GLU A 327 -16.60 17.74 14.33
N HIS A 328 -17.41 17.66 13.27
CA HIS A 328 -17.07 18.20 11.96
C HIS A 328 -18.21 19.01 11.32
N PRO A 329 -18.61 20.15 11.92
CA PRO A 329 -19.77 20.94 11.48
C PRO A 329 -19.68 21.45 10.03
N GLU A 330 -18.47 21.69 9.51
CA GLU A 330 -18.27 22.05 8.10
C GLU A 330 -18.67 20.92 7.14
N ARG A 331 -18.23 19.68 7.43
CA ARG A 331 -18.57 18.48 6.64
C ARG A 331 -20.03 18.10 6.83
N TRP A 332 -20.60 18.33 8.01
CA TRP A 332 -22.04 18.18 8.25
C TRP A 332 -22.87 19.13 7.38
N ARG A 333 -22.48 20.40 7.28
CA ARG A 333 -23.15 21.37 6.40
C ARG A 333 -23.03 20.96 4.92
N GLU A 334 -21.89 20.42 4.50
CA GLU A 334 -21.70 19.87 3.15
C GLU A 334 -22.61 18.64 2.89
N LEU A 335 -22.79 17.77 3.89
CA LEU A 335 -23.72 16.65 3.82
C LEU A 335 -25.17 17.14 3.66
N GLU A 336 -25.63 18.07 4.49
CA GLU A 336 -26.99 18.62 4.38
C GLU A 336 -27.23 19.35 3.06
N ALA A 337 -26.24 20.10 2.55
CA ALA A 337 -26.33 20.73 1.24
C ALA A 337 -26.46 19.69 0.11
N THR A 338 -25.69 18.61 0.18
CA THR A 338 -25.74 17.49 -0.75
C THR A 338 -27.12 16.79 -0.73
N LEU A 339 -27.67 16.55 0.46
CA LEU A 339 -28.99 15.94 0.61
C LEU A 339 -30.11 16.85 0.08
N ARG A 340 -30.01 18.17 0.30
CA ARG A 340 -30.96 19.16 -0.21
C ARG A 340 -30.98 19.25 -1.73
N GLU A 341 -29.82 19.09 -2.36
CA GLU A 341 -29.70 19.03 -3.82
C GLU A 341 -30.29 17.73 -4.39
N ALA A 342 -30.08 16.60 -3.71
CA ALA A 342 -30.61 15.31 -4.11
C ALA A 342 -32.13 15.16 -3.87
N TRP A 343 -32.67 15.78 -2.82
CA TRP A 343 -34.07 15.68 -2.41
C TRP A 343 -34.69 17.06 -2.11
N PRO A 344 -35.56 17.57 -3.00
CA PRO A 344 -36.24 18.85 -2.77
C PRO A 344 -37.10 18.92 -1.51
N SER A 345 -37.65 17.79 -1.06
CA SER A 345 -38.45 17.70 0.18
C SER A 345 -37.61 17.63 1.45
N PHE A 346 -36.29 17.47 1.37
CA PHE A 346 -35.41 17.41 2.53
C PHE A 346 -35.43 18.73 3.31
N HIS A 347 -35.75 18.66 4.60
CA HIS A 347 -35.72 19.82 5.49
C HIS A 347 -34.47 19.80 6.38
N SER A 348 -34.27 18.74 7.15
CA SER A 348 -33.10 18.59 8.02
C SER A 348 -32.76 17.14 8.36
N LEU A 349 -31.50 16.92 8.69
CA LEU A 349 -31.00 15.69 9.29
C LEU A 349 -30.49 16.02 10.69
N SER A 350 -30.66 15.10 11.62
CA SER A 350 -30.06 15.19 12.97
C SER A 350 -29.78 13.78 13.47
N VAL A 351 -28.98 13.65 14.52
CA VAL A 351 -28.76 12.35 15.17
C VAL A 351 -29.10 12.49 16.65
N LYS A 352 -29.94 11.58 17.16
CA LYS A 352 -30.47 11.66 18.53
C LYS A 352 -30.17 10.40 19.33
N PRO A 353 -29.97 10.50 20.65
CA PRO A 353 -29.92 9.33 21.53
C PRO A 353 -31.22 8.51 21.44
N ARG A 354 -31.13 7.23 21.08
CA ARG A 354 -32.27 6.30 20.90
C ARG A 354 -31.80 4.88 21.17
N GLY A 355 -32.64 4.00 21.71
CA GLY A 355 -32.36 2.56 21.83
C GLY A 355 -31.60 2.10 23.09
N GLY A 356 -31.19 3.02 23.97
CA GLY A 356 -30.46 2.70 25.20
C GLY A 356 -29.36 3.73 25.53
N PRO A 357 -28.63 3.54 26.64
CA PRO A 357 -27.47 4.37 26.98
C PRO A 357 -26.37 4.27 25.91
N GLY A 358 -25.89 5.42 25.45
CA GLY A 358 -24.78 5.51 24.48
C GLY A 358 -25.15 5.15 23.03
N THR A 359 -26.41 4.82 22.74
CA THR A 359 -26.85 4.50 21.38
C THR A 359 -27.52 5.69 20.71
N VAL A 360 -27.27 5.83 19.41
CA VAL A 360 -27.72 6.96 18.58
C VAL A 360 -28.45 6.46 17.31
N LEU A 361 -29.38 7.27 16.82
CA LEU A 361 -30.11 7.01 15.58
C LEU A 361 -30.34 8.31 14.80
N GLY A 362 -30.12 8.26 13.48
CA GLY A 362 -30.42 9.35 12.57
C GLY A 362 -31.93 9.65 12.49
N VAL A 363 -32.26 10.93 12.53
CA VAL A 363 -33.62 11.49 12.44
C VAL A 363 -33.68 12.47 11.28
N TRP A 364 -34.55 12.16 10.33
CA TRP A 364 -34.81 12.87 9.09
C TRP A 364 -36.14 13.64 9.19
N ARG A 365 -36.16 14.84 8.64
CA ARG A 365 -37.37 15.67 8.53
C ARG A 365 -37.57 16.13 7.10
N GLU A 366 -38.83 16.11 6.66
CA GLU A 366 -39.25 16.59 5.35
C GLU A 366 -40.11 17.86 5.46
N ALA A 367 -40.00 18.73 4.47
CA ALA A 367 -40.79 19.95 4.40
C ALA A 367 -42.27 19.59 4.17
N GLY A 368 -43.16 20.12 5.01
CA GLY A 368 -44.60 19.89 4.91
C GLY A 368 -45.10 18.57 5.52
N ALA A 369 -44.20 17.71 6.01
CA ALA A 369 -44.57 16.52 6.79
C ALA A 369 -44.51 16.83 8.29
N GLY A 370 -45.60 16.57 9.03
CA GLY A 370 -45.71 16.89 10.46
C GLY A 370 -44.97 15.95 11.42
N GLY A 371 -44.06 15.09 10.93
CA GLY A 371 -43.45 14.02 11.72
C GLY A 371 -41.94 13.89 11.56
N GLU A 372 -41.30 13.31 12.58
CA GLU A 372 -39.90 12.85 12.52
C GLU A 372 -39.85 11.45 11.92
N LEU A 373 -39.02 11.27 10.89
CA LEU A 373 -38.68 9.97 10.33
C LEU A 373 -37.35 9.52 10.91
N THR A 374 -37.21 8.24 11.21
CA THR A 374 -35.92 7.64 11.53
C THR A 374 -35.29 7.02 10.28
N LEU A 375 -34.03 6.59 10.36
CA LEU A 375 -33.43 5.81 9.28
C LEU A 375 -34.24 4.55 8.92
N ALA A 376 -35.02 4.00 9.87
CA ALA A 376 -35.89 2.86 9.60
C ALA A 376 -37.03 3.17 8.61
N ASP A 377 -37.45 4.44 8.53
CA ASP A 377 -38.58 4.88 7.71
C ASP A 377 -38.14 5.33 6.30
N LEU A 378 -36.83 5.47 6.06
CA LEU A 378 -36.30 5.96 4.80
C LEU A 378 -36.31 4.91 3.69
N SER A 379 -36.43 5.38 2.45
CA SER A 379 -36.30 4.53 1.27
C SER A 379 -34.87 3.98 1.12
N ASP A 380 -34.76 2.82 0.47
CA ASP A 380 -33.47 2.17 0.19
C ASP A 380 -32.51 3.09 -0.57
N GLY A 381 -33.00 3.83 -1.57
CA GLY A 381 -32.19 4.78 -2.34
C GLY A 381 -31.70 5.95 -1.49
N THR A 382 -32.52 6.43 -0.56
CA THR A 382 -32.12 7.49 0.39
C THR A 382 -31.01 7.02 1.32
N LEU A 383 -31.14 5.81 1.88
CA LEU A 383 -30.13 5.24 2.78
C LEU A 383 -28.81 4.96 2.05
N ARG A 384 -28.87 4.46 0.81
CA ARG A 384 -27.67 4.24 -0.02
C ARG A 384 -26.91 5.53 -0.28
N LEU A 385 -27.60 6.61 -0.69
CA LEU A 385 -26.91 7.88 -0.91
C LEU A 385 -26.36 8.46 0.41
N LEU A 386 -27.09 8.28 1.52
CA LEU A 386 -26.65 8.75 2.83
C LEU A 386 -25.37 8.01 3.27
N CYS A 387 -25.29 6.70 3.06
CA CYS A 387 -24.05 5.93 3.26
C CYS A 387 -22.91 6.44 2.37
N LEU A 388 -23.16 6.63 1.07
CA LEU A 388 -22.14 7.11 0.11
C LEU A 388 -21.66 8.52 0.46
N ALA A 389 -22.56 9.42 0.84
CA ALA A 389 -22.23 10.78 1.23
C ALA A 389 -21.46 10.80 2.56
N ALA A 390 -21.88 10.03 3.57
CA ALA A 390 -21.16 9.87 4.82
C ALA A 390 -19.74 9.30 4.60
N LEU A 391 -19.60 8.31 3.72
CA LEU A 391 -18.32 7.74 3.33
C LEU A 391 -17.41 8.78 2.66
N CYS A 392 -17.93 9.48 1.65
CA CYS A 392 -17.15 10.49 0.91
C CYS A 392 -16.72 11.66 1.80
N LEU A 393 -17.59 12.07 2.73
CA LEU A 393 -17.36 13.19 3.65
C LEU A 393 -16.69 12.76 4.96
N SER A 394 -16.39 11.47 5.16
CA SER A 394 -15.77 10.97 6.39
C SER A 394 -14.46 11.70 6.69
N PRO A 395 -14.23 12.22 7.92
CA PRO A 395 -13.00 12.90 8.32
C PRO A 395 -11.80 11.95 8.31
N ARG A 396 -12.02 10.71 8.77
CA ARG A 396 -11.03 9.65 8.75
C ARG A 396 -11.03 8.99 7.38
N LYS A 397 -9.89 9.06 6.69
CA LYS A 397 -9.73 8.56 5.32
C LYS A 397 -9.02 7.21 5.31
N ALA A 398 -9.61 6.25 4.61
CA ALA A 398 -8.89 5.06 4.20
C ALA A 398 -7.88 5.44 3.11
N PRO A 399 -6.70 4.81 3.05
CA PRO A 399 -5.72 5.03 1.98
C PRO A 399 -6.26 4.71 0.58
N LEU A 400 -7.13 3.69 0.47
CA LEU A 400 -7.83 3.30 -0.75
C LEU A 400 -9.27 2.90 -0.40
N VAL A 401 -10.23 3.39 -1.18
CA VAL A 401 -11.64 3.00 -1.11
C VAL A 401 -12.09 2.42 -2.45
N GLY A 402 -12.48 1.15 -2.44
CA GLY A 402 -13.13 0.48 -3.56
C GLY A 402 -14.65 0.55 -3.46
N LEU A 403 -15.34 0.94 -4.53
CA LEU A 403 -16.81 0.96 -4.59
C LEU A 403 -17.26 0.08 -5.75
N ASP A 404 -18.17 -0.85 -5.50
CA ASP A 404 -18.80 -1.66 -6.55
C ASP A 404 -20.26 -1.27 -6.73
N GLY A 405 -20.61 -0.82 -7.94
CA GLY A 405 -21.96 -0.38 -8.29
C GLY A 405 -22.55 0.67 -7.33
N PRO A 406 -21.84 1.77 -6.99
CA PRO A 406 -22.36 2.78 -6.07
C PRO A 406 -23.66 3.45 -6.56
N GLU A 407 -23.97 3.39 -7.86
CA GLU A 407 -25.22 3.85 -8.43
C GLU A 407 -26.44 2.95 -8.14
N LEU A 408 -26.22 1.69 -7.75
CA LEU A 408 -27.26 0.67 -7.78
C LEU A 408 -28.36 0.99 -6.77
N GLY A 409 -29.59 1.11 -7.26
CA GLY A 409 -30.76 1.47 -6.44
C GLY A 409 -30.92 2.98 -6.21
N LEU A 410 -30.07 3.83 -6.79
CA LEU A 410 -30.23 5.28 -6.75
C LEU A 410 -31.11 5.78 -7.90
N HIS A 411 -31.91 6.81 -7.62
CA HIS A 411 -32.68 7.49 -8.66
C HIS A 411 -31.74 8.22 -9.64
N PRO A 412 -31.94 8.16 -10.98
CA PRO A 412 -31.01 8.77 -11.95
C PRO A 412 -30.69 10.25 -11.69
N ARG A 413 -31.66 11.01 -11.17
CA ARG A 413 -31.49 12.44 -10.79
C ARG A 413 -30.42 12.70 -9.72
N VAL A 414 -30.06 11.72 -8.89
CA VAL A 414 -29.04 11.91 -7.84
C VAL A 414 -27.63 11.50 -8.29
N LEU A 415 -27.49 10.90 -9.48
CA LEU A 415 -26.17 10.45 -9.98
C LEU A 415 -25.18 11.61 -10.22
N PRO A 416 -25.60 12.80 -10.68
CA PRO A 416 -24.69 13.96 -10.75
C PRO A 416 -24.17 14.38 -9.36
N VAL A 417 -25.01 14.27 -8.32
CA VAL A 417 -24.63 14.55 -6.94
C VAL A 417 -23.59 13.53 -6.45
N LEU A 418 -23.81 12.25 -6.74
CA LEU A 418 -22.85 11.18 -6.45
C LEU A 418 -21.51 11.42 -7.17
N ALA A 419 -21.52 11.76 -8.46
CA ALA A 419 -20.31 12.04 -9.21
C ALA A 419 -19.48 13.18 -8.57
N ARG A 420 -20.14 14.25 -8.11
CA ARG A 420 -19.49 15.34 -7.39
C ARG A 420 -18.88 14.89 -6.07
N LEU A 421 -19.60 14.08 -5.29
CA LEU A 421 -19.08 13.51 -4.03
C LEU A 421 -17.84 12.65 -4.26
N LEU A 422 -17.84 11.80 -5.28
CA LEU A 422 -16.69 10.95 -5.63
C LEU A 422 -15.48 11.80 -6.03
N ARG A 423 -15.68 12.82 -6.88
CA ARG A 423 -14.61 13.76 -7.26
C ARG A 423 -14.04 14.47 -6.04
N ARG A 424 -14.90 14.96 -5.14
CA ARG A 424 -14.49 15.62 -3.90
C ARG A 424 -13.70 14.68 -2.99
N ALA A 425 -14.20 13.48 -2.74
CA ALA A 425 -13.52 12.50 -1.90
C ALA A 425 -12.16 12.09 -2.48
N SER A 426 -12.03 12.02 -3.82
CA SER A 426 -10.79 11.66 -4.50
C SER A 426 -9.60 12.61 -4.23
N THR A 427 -9.85 13.84 -3.75
CA THR A 427 -8.77 14.76 -3.38
C THR A 427 -8.11 14.39 -2.06
N GLU A 428 -8.80 13.63 -1.20
CA GLU A 428 -8.34 13.26 0.15
C GLU A 428 -8.05 11.75 0.30
N THR A 429 -8.65 10.89 -0.52
CA THR A 429 -8.45 9.44 -0.52
C THR A 429 -8.36 8.92 -1.94
N GLN A 430 -7.68 7.79 -2.17
CA GLN A 430 -7.69 7.14 -3.46
C GLN A 430 -9.00 6.35 -3.65
N LEU A 431 -9.68 6.55 -4.77
CA LEU A 431 -10.95 5.88 -5.09
C LEU A 431 -10.81 4.96 -6.30
N LEU A 432 -11.32 3.74 -6.17
CA LEU A 432 -11.47 2.77 -7.26
C LEU A 432 -12.95 2.40 -7.40
N VAL A 433 -13.61 2.88 -8.45
CA VAL A 433 -15.07 2.79 -8.61
C VAL A 433 -15.42 1.88 -9.78
N ALA A 434 -16.04 0.73 -9.52
CA ALA A 434 -16.63 -0.10 -10.55
C ALA A 434 -18.08 0.33 -10.83
N THR A 435 -18.40 0.69 -12.08
CA THR A 435 -19.73 1.17 -12.47
C THR A 435 -20.09 0.77 -13.89
N GLN A 436 -21.39 0.58 -14.14
CA GLN A 436 -21.93 0.35 -15.48
C GLN A 436 -22.89 1.47 -15.91
N SER A 437 -23.08 2.50 -15.08
CA SER A 437 -24.04 3.56 -15.31
C SER A 437 -23.49 4.65 -16.23
N PRO A 438 -24.04 4.81 -17.45
CA PRO A 438 -23.63 5.90 -18.34
C PRO A 438 -23.93 7.28 -17.71
N ALA A 439 -24.99 7.36 -16.90
CA ALA A 439 -25.38 8.60 -16.23
C ALA A 439 -24.41 8.99 -15.10
N LEU A 440 -23.81 8.01 -14.39
CA LEU A 440 -22.75 8.31 -13.43
C LEU A 440 -21.46 8.70 -14.15
N LEU A 441 -21.09 7.97 -15.20
CA LEU A 441 -19.90 8.26 -16.01
C LEU A 441 -19.92 9.66 -16.62
N ALA A 442 -21.08 10.14 -17.06
CA ALA A 442 -21.24 11.48 -17.62
C ALA A 442 -20.85 12.62 -16.64
N GLY A 443 -20.88 12.37 -15.33
CA GLY A 443 -20.49 13.33 -14.30
C GLY A 443 -19.03 13.22 -13.85
N LEU A 444 -18.27 12.26 -14.37
CA LEU A 444 -16.92 11.92 -13.94
C LEU A 444 -15.88 12.37 -14.97
N PRO A 445 -14.64 12.72 -14.54
CA PRO A 445 -13.58 13.13 -15.46
C PRO A 445 -13.19 11.99 -16.41
N ALA A 446 -13.05 12.29 -17.71
CA ALA A 446 -12.76 11.29 -18.74
C ALA A 446 -11.40 10.60 -18.51
N GLU A 447 -10.44 11.32 -17.96
CA GLU A 447 -9.10 10.82 -17.60
C GLU A 447 -9.12 9.77 -16.48
N ALA A 448 -10.18 9.74 -15.66
CA ALA A 448 -10.34 8.76 -14.59
C ALA A 448 -11.03 7.48 -15.06
N VAL A 449 -11.70 7.49 -16.22
CA VAL A 449 -12.52 6.36 -16.69
C VAL A 449 -11.69 5.44 -17.56
N GLY A 450 -11.47 4.21 -17.15
CA GLY A 450 -10.91 3.17 -18.02
C GLY A 450 -11.90 2.03 -18.26
N LEU A 451 -11.75 1.42 -19.43
CA LEU A 451 -12.64 0.41 -19.97
C LEU A 451 -12.04 -0.98 -19.74
N MET A 452 -12.79 -1.83 -19.07
CA MET A 452 -12.53 -3.26 -18.93
C MET A 452 -13.30 -4.03 -20.00
N LYS A 453 -12.58 -4.63 -20.95
CA LYS A 453 -13.13 -5.51 -21.98
C LYS A 453 -12.86 -6.97 -21.67
N ARG A 454 -13.69 -7.86 -22.21
CA ARG A 454 -13.40 -9.29 -22.23
C ARG A 454 -13.01 -9.70 -23.65
N VAL A 455 -11.75 -10.08 -23.85
CA VAL A 455 -11.21 -10.52 -25.14
C VAL A 455 -10.72 -11.95 -24.98
N GLU A 456 -11.25 -12.87 -25.79
CA GLU A 456 -10.90 -14.31 -25.74
C GLU A 456 -11.02 -14.94 -24.34
N GLY A 457 -12.00 -14.48 -23.55
CA GLY A 457 -12.21 -14.96 -22.18
C GLY A 457 -11.45 -14.20 -21.09
N ARG A 458 -10.49 -13.36 -21.47
CA ARG A 458 -9.57 -12.60 -20.59
C ARG A 458 -10.01 -11.16 -20.39
N ALA A 459 -9.80 -10.61 -19.20
CA ALA A 459 -10.02 -9.19 -18.93
C ALA A 459 -8.85 -8.32 -19.40
N VAL A 460 -9.13 -7.33 -20.23
CA VAL A 460 -8.15 -6.34 -20.72
C VAL A 460 -8.54 -4.96 -20.20
N TRP A 461 -7.55 -4.22 -19.69
CA TRP A 461 -7.70 -2.82 -19.27
C TRP A 461 -7.26 -1.87 -20.37
N GLU A 462 -8.17 -0.99 -20.79
CA GLU A 462 -7.87 0.14 -21.64
C GLU A 462 -8.03 1.42 -20.81
N PRO A 463 -6.96 2.17 -20.55
CA PRO A 463 -7.04 3.42 -19.81
C PRO A 463 -7.85 4.47 -20.59
N GLY A 464 -8.51 5.37 -19.88
CA GLY A 464 -9.15 6.55 -20.48
C GLY A 464 -8.14 7.54 -21.05
N ALA A 465 -8.65 8.71 -21.48
CA ALA A 465 -7.86 9.81 -22.02
C ALA A 465 -6.88 10.49 -21.01
N GLY A 466 -6.60 9.85 -19.88
CA GLY A 466 -5.73 10.30 -18.80
C GLY A 466 -4.30 9.75 -18.89
N PRO A 467 -3.43 10.05 -17.90
CA PRO A 467 -2.03 9.66 -17.92
C PRO A 467 -1.90 8.12 -17.83
N GLY A 468 -1.83 7.50 -19.00
CA GLY A 468 -2.00 6.06 -19.19
C GLY A 468 -2.49 5.71 -20.59
N GLY A 469 -3.21 6.62 -21.25
CA GLY A 469 -3.44 6.57 -22.69
C GLY A 469 -2.09 6.69 -23.41
N VAL A 470 -1.53 5.55 -23.83
CA VAL A 470 -0.53 5.55 -24.89
C VAL A 470 -1.24 6.16 -26.09
N GLU A 471 -0.79 7.32 -26.56
CA GLU A 471 -1.04 7.73 -27.93
C GLU A 471 -0.53 6.59 -28.80
N GLY A 472 -1.46 5.77 -29.29
CA GLY A 472 -1.19 4.83 -30.36
C GLY A 472 -0.67 5.66 -31.53
N THR A 473 0.63 5.64 -31.70
CA THR A 473 1.28 6.12 -32.91
C THR A 473 0.71 5.28 -34.04
N GLY A 474 -0.13 5.92 -34.86
CA GLY A 474 -0.55 5.36 -36.13
C GLY A 474 0.67 5.12 -37.00
N SER A 475 0.76 3.92 -37.54
CA SER A 475 1.50 3.56 -38.76
C SER A 475 0.89 2.29 -39.30
#